data_AF-A0A499UP39-F1
#
_entry.id   AF-A0A499UP39-F1
#
_cell.length_a   1.000
_cell.length_b   1.000
_cell.length_c   1.000
_cell.angle_alpha   90.00
_cell.angle_beta   90.00
_cell.angle_gamma   90.00
#
_symmetry.space_group_name_H-M   'P 1'
#
loop_
_entity.id
_entity.type
_entity.pdbx_description
1 polymer ?
#
loop_
_entity_poly.entity_id
_entity_poly.type
_entity_poly.pdbx_seq_one_letter_code
_entity_poly.pdbx_strand_id
1 'polypeptide(L)' 'MTGPVARGDAGTVAAHVAELRRHAPHAVAGYLAMARTTADRALAHGLLKPELAEDLLGVLSDVTDARGRGGSES' A
#
# COMPACT_ATOMS: atom_id res chain seq x y z
N MET A 1 15.15 2.82 -9.54
CA MET A 1 14.28 2.30 -8.46
C MET A 1 13.23 1.40 -9.07
N THR A 2 13.26 0.09 -8.85
CA THR A 2 12.37 -0.88 -9.52
C THR A 2 11.64 -1.80 -8.54
N GLY A 3 11.42 -1.35 -7.29
CA GLY A 3 10.73 -2.15 -6.28
C GLY A 3 9.31 -2.58 -6.71
N PRO A 4 8.71 -3.60 -6.08
CA PRO A 4 7.46 -4.22 -6.51
C PRO A 4 6.32 -3.22 -6.70
N VAL A 5 6.24 -2.19 -5.85
CA VAL A 5 5.26 -1.09 -5.95
C VAL A 5 5.39 -0.33 -7.28
N ALA A 6 6.61 0.03 -7.70
CA ALA A 6 6.83 0.77 -8.94
C ALA A 6 6.50 -0.04 -10.21
N ARG A 7 6.46 -1.38 -10.09
CA ARG A 7 6.08 -2.29 -11.18
C ARG A 7 4.61 -2.70 -11.15
N GLY A 8 3.85 -2.34 -10.12
CA GLY A 8 2.46 -2.78 -9.95
C GLY A 8 2.33 -4.24 -9.49
N ASP A 9 3.33 -4.79 -8.82
CA ASP A 9 3.34 -6.18 -8.35
C ASP A 9 2.52 -6.30 -7.05
N ALA A 10 1.20 -6.29 -7.19
CA ALA A 10 0.25 -6.30 -6.07
C ALA A 10 0.41 -7.55 -5.19
N GLY A 11 0.67 -8.72 -5.78
CA GLY A 11 0.88 -9.97 -5.04
C GLY A 11 2.09 -9.90 -4.11
N THR A 12 3.22 -9.39 -4.60
CA THR A 12 4.42 -9.20 -3.77
C THR A 12 4.20 -8.16 -2.68
N VAL A 13 3.48 -7.07 -2.97
CA VAL A 13 3.14 -6.05 -1.96
C VAL A 13 2.23 -6.64 -0.88
N ALA A 14 1.23 -7.43 -1.24
CA ALA A 14 0.34 -8.10 -0.29
C ALA A 14 1.10 -9.06 0.62
N ALA A 15 2.05 -9.84 0.07
CA ALA A 15 2.92 -10.71 0.85
C ALA A 15 3.76 -9.93 1.87
N HIS A 16 4.36 -8.81 1.47
CA HIS A 16 5.10 -7.94 2.41
C HIS A 16 4.20 -7.40 3.53
N VAL A 17 2.99 -6.95 3.21
CA VAL A 17 2.04 -6.46 4.22
C VAL A 17 1.65 -7.58 5.19
N ALA A 18 1.42 -8.81 4.70
CA ALA A 18 1.11 -9.96 5.53
C ALA A 18 2.27 -10.30 6.50
N GLU A 19 3.50 -10.28 6.02
CA GLU A 19 4.68 -10.53 6.85
C GLU A 19 4.89 -9.42 7.89
N LEU A 20 4.70 -8.16 7.50
CA LEU A 20 4.74 -7.04 8.44
C LEU A 20 3.64 -7.16 9.50
N ARG A 21 2.42 -7.57 9.14
CA ARG A 21 1.35 -7.81 10.11
C ARG A 21 1.69 -8.91 11.11
N ARG A 22 2.46 -9.93 10.71
CA ARG A 22 2.88 -11.03 11.59
C ARG A 22 4.03 -10.65 12.50
N HIS A 23 5.03 -9.94 11.97
CA HIS A 23 6.32 -9.77 12.63
C HIS A 23 6.60 -8.35 13.13
N ALA A 24 5.99 -7.34 12.50
CA ALA A 24 6.15 -5.94 12.86
C ALA A 24 4.87 -5.12 12.62
N PRO A 25 3.77 -5.38 13.36
CA PRO A 25 2.47 -4.71 13.12
C PRO A 25 2.55 -3.18 13.13
N HIS A 26 3.42 -2.63 13.98
CA HIS A 26 3.67 -1.20 14.11
C HIS A 26 4.27 -0.57 12.83
N ALA A 27 4.96 -1.35 12.00
CA ALA A 27 5.59 -0.88 10.77
C ALA A 27 4.61 -0.83 9.57
N VAL A 28 3.46 -1.50 9.66
CA VAL A 28 2.49 -1.64 8.56
C VAL A 28 2.02 -0.29 8.03
N ALA A 29 1.67 0.64 8.93
CA ALA A 29 1.21 1.97 8.54
C ALA A 29 2.29 2.77 7.79
N GLY A 30 3.54 2.69 8.24
CA GLY A 30 4.68 3.35 7.59
C GLY A 30 4.97 2.77 6.21
N TYR A 31 4.97 1.45 6.08
CA TYR A 31 5.14 0.76 4.80
C TYR A 31 4.08 1.20 3.79
N LEU A 32 2.80 1.20 4.20
CA LEU A 32 1.68 1.52 3.32
C LEU A 32 1.70 2.99 2.87
N ALA A 33 2.09 3.93 3.74
CA ALA A 33 2.28 5.32 3.36
C ALA A 33 3.40 5.50 2.30
N MET A 34 4.54 4.82 2.48
CA MET A 34 5.65 4.86 1.52
C MET A 34 5.28 4.18 0.19
N ALA A 35 4.52 3.08 0.25
CA ALA A 35 4.05 2.37 -0.94
C ALA A 35 3.07 3.23 -1.75
N ARG A 36 2.09 3.90 -1.12
CA ARG A 36 1.20 4.86 -1.80
C ARG A 36 2.00 5.97 -2.51
N THR A 37 2.91 6.61 -1.78
CA THR A 37 3.79 7.66 -2.34
C THR A 37 4.60 7.16 -3.54
N THR A 38 5.03 5.89 -3.52
CA THR A 38 5.78 5.28 -4.62
C THR A 38 4.89 5.00 -5.82
N ALA A 39 3.66 4.49 -5.59
CA ALA A 39 2.68 4.24 -6.64
C ALA A 39 2.28 5.55 -7.35
N ASP A 40 2.02 6.61 -6.58
CA ASP A 40 1.68 7.94 -7.13
C ASP A 40 2.77 8.48 -8.05
N ARG A 41 4.04 8.38 -7.62
CA ARG A 41 5.18 8.78 -8.46
C ARG A 41 5.31 7.90 -9.70
N ALA A 42 5.13 6.59 -9.57
CA ALA A 42 5.24 5.68 -10.70
C ALA A 42 4.14 5.93 -11.75
N LEU A 43 2.92 6.26 -11.32
CA LEU A 43 1.82 6.69 -12.19
C LEU A 43 2.14 8.02 -12.88
N ALA A 44 2.56 9.03 -12.11
CA ALA A 44 2.90 10.35 -12.65
C ALA A 44 4.02 10.31 -13.70
N HIS A 45 4.94 9.34 -13.58
CA HIS A 45 6.04 9.13 -14.53
C HIS A 45 5.74 8.08 -15.62
N GLY A 46 4.52 7.52 -15.68
CA GLY A 46 4.13 6.50 -16.67
C GLY A 46 4.87 5.17 -16.53
N LEU A 47 5.49 4.91 -15.36
CA LEU A 47 6.20 3.67 -15.05
C LEU A 47 5.24 2.57 -14.59
N LEU A 48 4.16 2.97 -13.92
CA LEU A 48 3.09 2.09 -13.50
C LEU A 48 1.91 2.25 -14.45
N LYS A 49 1.49 1.15 -15.07
CA LYS A 49 0.29 1.13 -15.89
C LYS A 49 -0.97 1.25 -15.01
N PRO A 50 -2.00 2.02 -15.43
CA PRO A 50 -3.23 2.18 -14.65
C PRO A 50 -3.90 0.86 -14.27
N GLU A 51 -3.88 -0.13 -15.17
CA GLU A 51 -4.53 -1.42 -14.94
C GLU A 51 -3.86 -2.21 -13.79
N LEU A 52 -2.54 -2.10 -13.65
CA LEU A 52 -1.80 -2.71 -12.54
C LEU A 52 -1.93 -1.89 -11.25
N ALA A 53 -2.25 -0.61 -11.37
CA ALA A 53 -2.42 0.27 -10.22
C ALA A 53 -3.71 -0.05 -9.46
N GLU A 54 -4.79 -0.48 -10.14
CA GLU A 54 -6.06 -0.82 -9.49
C GLU A 54 -5.88 -1.93 -8.45
N ASP A 55 -5.29 -3.06 -8.83
CA ASP A 55 -5.02 -4.18 -7.92
C ASP A 55 -4.11 -3.76 -6.75
N LEU A 56 -3.07 -2.99 -7.06
CA LEU A 56 -2.14 -2.47 -6.06
C LEU A 56 -2.85 -1.55 -5.07
N LEU A 57 -3.71 -0.64 -5.54
CA LEU A 57 -4.48 0.28 -4.68
C LEU A 57 -5.46 -0.48 -3.79
N GLY A 58 -6.02 -1.61 -4.27
CA GLY A 58 -6.81 -2.53 -3.44
C GLY A 58 -6.01 -3.01 -2.22
N VAL A 59 -4.78 -3.48 -2.42
CA VAL A 59 -3.89 -3.91 -1.32
C VAL A 59 -3.55 -2.75 -0.39
N LEU A 60 -3.32 -1.55 -0.93
CA LEU A 60 -2.91 -0.39 -0.15
C LEU A 60 -4.04 0.29 0.63
N SER A 61 -5.30 0.00 0.32
CA SER A 61 -6.49 0.64 0.93
C SER A 61 -6.76 0.17 2.36
N ASP A 62 -6.18 -0.95 2.77
CA ASP A 62 -6.38 -1.66 4.04
C ASP A 62 -5.94 -0.87 5.32
N VAL A 63 -5.53 0.40 5.18
CA VAL A 63 -5.15 1.31 6.30
C VAL A 63 -6.24 2.31 6.66
N THR A 64 -7.09 2.67 5.69
CA THR A 64 -7.96 3.83 5.85
C THR A 64 -9.09 3.55 6.86
N ASP A 65 -9.53 2.30 6.99
CA ASP A 65 -10.58 1.92 7.95
C ASP A 65 -10.14 1.99 9.43
N ALA A 66 -8.85 1.82 9.73
CA ALA A 66 -8.36 1.81 11.11
C ALA A 66 -8.31 3.22 11.74
N ARG A 67 -8.21 4.29 10.93
CA ARG A 67 -8.08 5.67 11.42
C ARG A 67 -9.39 6.44 11.48
N GLY A 68 -10.45 5.93 10.84
CA GLY A 68 -11.79 6.54 10.80
C GLY A 68 -12.78 6.04 11.87
N ARG A 69 -12.48 4.92 12.56
CA ARG A 69 -13.42 4.25 13.48
C ARG A 69 -13.26 4.60 14.97
N GLY A 70 -12.31 5.44 15.35
CA GLY A 70 -11.99 5.75 16.75
C GLY A 70 -12.63 7.02 17.33
N GLY A 71 -13.64 7.59 16.66
CA GLY A 71 -14.19 8.92 16.99
C GLY A 71 -15.71 8.95 17.09
N SER A 72 -16.31 8.05 17.87
CA SER A 72 -17.68 8.20 18.37
C SER A 72 -17.98 7.16 19.45
N GLU A 73 -17.51 7.40 20.68
CA GLU A 73 -18.19 6.88 21.86
C GLU A 73 -18.54 8.08 22.75
N SER A 74 -19.85 8.25 22.94
CA SER A 74 -20.51 9.26 23.77
C SER A 74 -20.38 8.94 25.25
#